data_AF-A0A960EF86-F1
#
_entry.id   AF-A0A960EF86-F1
#
_cell.length_a   1.000
_cell.length_b   1.000
_cell.length_c   1.000
_cell.angle_alpha   90.00
_cell.angle_beta   90.00
_cell.angle_gamma   90.00
#
_symmetry.space_group_name_H-M   'P 1'
#
loop_
_entity.id
_entity.type
_entity.pdbx_description
1 polymer ?
#
loop_
_entity_poly.entity_id
_entity_poly.type
_entity_poly.pdbx_seq_one_letter_code
_entity_poly.pdbx_strand_id
1 'polypeptide(L)' 'RPDVVVSTGAAVAVPYFVVARLLGIPTVYVEVFDRIDSPTLTGRLCRPIATRFCVQWPEQ' A
#
# COMPACT_ATOMS: atom_id res chain seq x y z
N ARG A 1 -13.34 13.81 5.27
CA ARG A 1 -11.91 13.45 5.46
C ARG A 1 -11.89 12.07 6.09
N PRO A 2 -11.37 11.02 5.44
CA PRO A 2 -11.33 9.68 6.02
C PRO A 2 -10.29 9.59 7.16
N ASP A 3 -10.52 8.67 8.09
CA ASP A 3 -9.59 8.38 9.20
C ASP A 3 -8.40 7.53 8.75
N VAL A 4 -8.59 6.70 7.72
CA VAL A 4 -7.57 5.83 7.14
C VAL A 4 -7.88 5.54 5.68
N VAL A 5 -6.85 5.36 4.85
CA VAL A 5 -6.97 4.84 3.48
C VAL A 5 -6.36 3.45 3.43
N VAL A 6 -7.13 2.46 2.97
CA VAL A 6 -6.69 1.06 2.86
C VAL A 6 -6.76 0.63 1.39
N SER A 7 -5.73 -0.09 0.92
CA SER A 7 -5.72 -0.68 -0.43
C SER A 7 -5.08 -2.05 -0.42
N THR A 8 -5.63 -2.98 -1.22
CA THR A 8 -5.15 -4.36 -1.39
C THR A 8 -4.44 -4.59 -2.73
N GLY A 9 -3.82 -3.55 -3.31
CA GLY A 9 -2.87 -3.73 -4.42
C GLY A 9 -3.33 -3.40 -5.85
N ALA A 10 -4.27 -2.46 -6.06
CA ALA A 10 -4.62 -1.99 -7.40
C ALA A 10 -3.71 -0.86 -7.92
N ALA A 11 -3.56 -0.73 -9.25
CA ALA A 11 -2.73 0.31 -9.90
C ALA A 11 -3.06 1.75 -9.44
N VAL A 12 -4.33 2.03 -9.14
CA VAL A 12 -4.78 3.34 -8.66
C VAL A 12 -4.38 3.63 -7.22
N ALA A 13 -3.81 2.69 -6.45
CA ALA A 13 -3.44 2.94 -5.06
C ALA A 13 -2.41 4.09 -4.91
N VAL A 14 -1.45 4.19 -5.83
CA VAL A 14 -0.35 5.15 -5.76
C VAL A 14 -0.84 6.61 -5.66
N PRO A 15 -1.67 7.15 -6.57
CA PRO A 15 -2.15 8.53 -6.46
C PRO A 15 -2.96 8.78 -5.18
N TYR A 16 -3.77 7.81 -4.73
CA TYR A 16 -4.54 7.98 -3.49
C TYR A 16 -3.66 7.98 -2.24
N PHE A 17 -2.60 7.18 -2.21
CA PHE A 17 -1.65 7.18 -1.11
C PHE A 17 -0.84 8.48 -1.06
N VAL A 18 -0.48 9.04 -2.22
CA VAL A 18 0.15 10.36 -2.30
C VAL A 18 -0.77 11.44 -1.75
N VAL A 19 -2.03 11.48 -2.17
CA VAL A 19 -3.03 12.44 -1.66
C VAL A 19 -3.26 12.26 -0.16
N ALA A 20 -3.40 11.02 0.32
CA ALA A 20 -3.56 10.72 1.74
C ALA A 20 -2.35 11.22 2.56
N ARG A 21 -1.13 10.99 2.08
CA ARG A 21 0.10 11.50 2.71
C ARG A 21 0.12 13.02 2.78
N LEU A 22 -0.27 13.72 1.71
CA LEU A 22 -0.37 15.19 1.68
C LEU A 22 -1.42 15.74 2.66
N LEU A 23 -2.49 14.99 2.91
CA LEU A 23 -3.57 15.35 3.84
C LEU A 23 -3.33 14.87 5.29
N GLY A 24 -2.18 14.26 5.57
CA GLY A 24 -1.85 13.70 6.87
C GLY A 24 -2.78 12.55 7.30
N ILE A 25 -3.29 11.78 6.34
CA ILE A 25 -4.20 10.66 6.56
C ILE A 25 -3.38 9.36 6.58
N PRO A 26 -3.49 8.54 7.64
CA PRO A 26 -2.85 7.23 7.71
C PRO A 26 -3.22 6.32 6.53
N THR A 27 -2.24 5.56 6.05
CA THR A 27 -2.39 4.65 4.90
C THR A 27 -1.99 3.22 5.26
N VAL A 28 -2.77 2.23 4.82
CA VAL A 28 -2.47 0.80 4.98
C VAL A 28 -2.48 0.15 3.62
N TYR A 29 -1.33 -0.39 3.22
CA TYR A 29 -1.21 -1.21 2.01
C TYR A 29 -1.17 -2.69 2.39
N VAL A 30 -1.98 -3.50 1.73
CA VAL A 30 -1.95 -4.96 1.82
C VAL A 30 -1.49 -5.48 0.46
N GLU A 31 -0.37 -6.18 0.42
CA GLU A 31 0.15 -6.78 -0.81
C GLU A 31 -0.73 -7.94 -1.27
N VAL A 32 -0.72 -8.22 -2.57
CA VAL A 32 -1.48 -9.32 -3.16
C VAL A 32 -0.96 -10.67 -2.66
N PHE A 33 -1.88 -11.61 -2.42
CA PHE A 33 -1.54 -12.92 -1.84
C PHE A 33 -0.94 -13.91 -2.85
N ASP A 34 -1.12 -13.68 -4.15
CA ASP A 34 -0.74 -14.61 -5.22
C ASP A 34 0.72 -14.46 -5.67
N ARG A 35 1.41 -13.40 -5.21
CA ARG A 35 2.82 -13.15 -5.50
C ARG A 35 3.64 -13.20 -4.22
N ILE A 36 4.24 -14.35 -3.99
CA ILE A 36 5.09 -14.60 -2.82
C ILE A 36 6.54 -14.22 -3.14
N ASP A 37 7.05 -14.65 -4.30
CA ASP A 37 8.48 -14.52 -4.64
C ASP A 37 8.88 -13.15 -5.20
N SER A 38 7.93 -12.22 -5.39
CA SER A 38 8.23 -10.89 -5.91
C SER A 38 7.20 -9.83 -5.51
N PRO A 39 7.63 -8.63 -5.09
CA PRO A 39 6.72 -7.54 -4.76
C PRO A 39 6.08 -6.93 -6.02
N THR A 40 4.84 -6.48 -5.92
CA THR A 40 4.19 -5.79 -7.05
C THR A 40 4.81 -4.43 -7.29
N LEU A 41 4.72 -3.91 -8.53
CA LEU A 41 5.18 -2.54 -8.80
C LEU A 41 4.43 -1.53 -7.92
N THR A 42 3.11 -1.71 -7.76
CA THR A 42 2.30 -0.89 -6.86
C THR A 42 2.79 -1.00 -5.42
N GLY A 43 3.06 -2.20 -4.91
CA GLY A 43 3.59 -2.41 -3.56
C GLY A 43 4.93 -1.73 -3.36
N ARG A 44 5.85 -1.83 -4.33
CA ARG A 44 7.13 -1.12 -4.32
C ARG A 44 6.96 0.40 -4.26
N LEU A 45 6.02 0.96 -5.01
CA LEU A 45 5.72 2.39 -5.03
C LEU A 45 4.98 2.86 -3.77
N CYS A 46 4.11 2.01 -3.21
CA CYS A 46 3.34 2.29 -2.01
C CYS A 46 4.16 2.12 -0.72
N ARG A 47 5.17 1.24 -0.69
CA ARG A 47 6.01 0.97 0.48
C ARG A 47 6.62 2.22 1.14
N PRO A 48 7.23 3.19 0.43
CA PRO A 48 7.77 4.39 1.06
C PRO A 48 6.71 5.43 1.49
N ILE A 49 5.45 5.27 1.08
CA ILE A 49 4.35 6.20 1.37
C ILE A 49 3.28 5.61 2.32
N ALA A 50 3.29 4.30 2.53
CA ALA A 50 2.38 3.60 3.41
C ALA A 50 2.75 3.83 4.89
N THR A 51 1.76 4.10 5.73
CA THR A 51 1.93 4.12 7.20
C THR A 51 2.11 2.70 7.74
N ARG A 52 1.41 1.73 7.15
CA ARG A 52 1.56 0.30 7.40
C ARG A 52 1.58 -0.46 6.08
N PHE A 53 2.46 -1.45 6.00
CA PHE A 53 2.60 -2.35 4.87
C PHE A 53 2.43 -3.78 5.38
N CYS A 54 1.42 -4.48 4.86
CA CYS A 54 1.03 -5.81 5.30
C CYS A 54 1.31 -6.80 4.18
N VAL A 55 2.00 -7.88 4.53
CA VAL A 55 2.26 -9.05 3.70
C VAL A 55 1.72 -10.29 4.40
N GLN A 56 1.50 -11.35 3.65
CA GLN A 56 1.01 -12.62 4.17
C GLN A 56 2.17 -13.49 4.68
N TRP A 57 3.33 -13.38 4.05
CA TRP A 57 4.53 -14.15 4.37
C TRP A 57 5.77 -13.27 4.53
N PRO A 58 6.74 -13.64 5.39
CA PRO A 58 8.00 -12.91 5.54
C PRO A 58 8.84 -12.79 4.27
N GLU A 59 8.66 -13.69 3.32
CA GLU A 59 9.37 -13.74 2.04
C GLU A 59 8.94 -12.64 1.04
N GLN A 60 7.81 -11.97 1.30
CA GLN A 60 7.25 -10.90 0.46
C GLN A 60 7.81 -9.49 0.75
#